data_AF-A0A258CM31-F1
#
_entry.id   AF-A0A258CM31-F1
#
_cell.length_a   1.000
_cell.length_b   1.000
_cell.length_c   1.000
_cell.angle_alpha   90.00
_cell.angle_beta   90.00
_cell.angle_gamma   90.00
#
_symmetry.space_group_name_H-M   'P 1'
#
loop_
_entity.id
_entity.type
_entity.pdbx_description
1 polymer ?
#
loop_
_entity_poly.entity_id
_entity_poly.type
_entity_poly.pdbx_seq_one_letter_code
_entity_poly.pdbx_strand_id
1 'polypeptide(L)'
;MNYLHTTLLFLHILLGAICLMLFWVPVVSAKGSMLHNTAGKLYYKMMLFIAGSGVLMCLMVLFSPTMIYGQNPNWTAAQLQKFITERRLFSFFLLQLSLLTWVTVRHAYGVLKVKAELVQLRVWSYQGPVWA
;
A
#
# COMPACT_ATOMS: atom_id res chain seq x y z
N MET A 1 11.64 21.02 2.08
CA MET A 1 10.38 20.32 1.75
C MET A 1 10.73 19.19 0.79
N ASN A 2 10.50 17.93 1.17
CA ASN A 2 10.78 16.80 0.28
C ASN A 2 9.61 16.64 -0.71
N TYR A 3 9.71 17.31 -1.86
CA TYR A 3 8.66 17.33 -2.89
C TYR A 3 8.23 15.92 -3.31
N LEU A 4 9.17 14.96 -3.36
CA LEU A 4 8.87 13.58 -3.72
C LEU A 4 7.94 12.91 -2.70
N HIS A 5 8.23 13.03 -1.40
CA HIS A 5 7.35 12.47 -0.36
C HIS A 5 5.97 13.12 -0.38
N THR A 6 5.91 14.44 -0.52
CA THR A 6 4.63 15.17 -0.56
C THR A 6 3.78 14.77 -1.77
N THR A 7 4.37 14.69 -2.96
CA THR A 7 3.66 14.24 -4.16
C THR A 7 3.17 12.80 -4.02
N LEU A 8 4.01 11.89 -3.51
CA LEU A 8 3.60 10.51 -3.23
C LEU A 8 2.44 10.44 -2.24
N LEU A 9 2.48 11.25 -1.17
CA LEU A 9 1.42 11.29 -0.17
C LEU A 9 0.09 11.77 -0.77
N PHE A 10 0.10 12.84 -1.57
CA PHE A 10 -1.10 13.31 -2.25
C PHE A 10 -1.66 12.27 -3.23
N LEU A 11 -0.80 11.64 -4.03
CA LEU A 11 -1.21 10.57 -4.94
C LEU A 11 -1.78 9.36 -4.18
N HIS A 12 -1.15 8.96 -3.08
CA HIS A 12 -1.60 7.85 -2.25
C HIS A 12 -3.01 8.10 -1.67
N ILE A 13 -3.24 9.29 -1.13
CA ILE A 13 -4.54 9.69 -0.58
C ILE A 13 -5.59 9.77 -1.69
N LEU A 14 -5.28 10.43 -2.80
CA LEU A 14 -6.22 10.61 -3.92
C LEU A 14 -6.64 9.25 -4.50
N LEU A 15 -5.67 8.39 -4.80
CA LEU A 15 -5.95 7.05 -5.34
C LEU A 15 -6.65 6.17 -4.31
N GLY A 16 -6.30 6.28 -3.03
CA GLY A 16 -6.99 5.61 -1.93
C GLY A 16 -8.47 6.00 -1.85
N ALA A 17 -8.78 7.29 -1.94
CA ALA A 17 -10.15 7.79 -1.96
C ALA A 17 -10.93 7.27 -3.17
N ILE A 18 -10.33 7.27 -4.37
CA ILE A 18 -10.96 6.70 -5.57
C ILE A 18 -11.19 5.19 -5.40
N CYS A 19 -10.23 4.46 -4.83
CA CYS A 19 -10.34 3.03 -4.56
C CYS A 19 -11.48 2.70 -3.59
N LEU A 20 -11.69 3.53 -2.55
CA LEU A 20 -12.80 3.37 -1.61
C LEU A 20 -14.16 3.49 -2.32
N MET A 21 -14.30 4.41 -3.28
CA MET A 21 -15.50 4.52 -4.10
C MET A 21 -15.64 3.32 -5.05
N LEU A 22 -14.54 2.93 -5.71
CA LEU A 22 -14.51 1.83 -6.67
C LEU A 22 -14.84 0.48 -6.02
N PHE A 23 -14.46 0.28 -4.76
CA PHE A 23 -14.75 -0.93 -3.99
C PHE A 23 -16.26 -1.27 -3.94
N TRP A 24 -17.12 -0.26 -3.88
CA TRP A 24 -18.57 -0.47 -3.82
C TRP A 24 -19.15 -0.95 -5.15
N VAL A 25 -18.48 -0.70 -6.28
CA VAL A 25 -19.00 -1.06 -7.61
C VAL A 25 -19.14 -2.58 -7.78
N PRO A 26 -18.12 -3.43 -7.49
CA PRO A 26 -18.29 -4.88 -7.47
C PRO A 26 -19.34 -5.39 -6.48
N VAL A 27 -19.59 -4.67 -5.39
CA VAL A 27 -20.55 -5.07 -4.34
C VAL A 27 -21.99 -4.90 -4.82
N VAL A 28 -22.29 -3.80 -5.53
CA VAL A 28 -23.66 -3.50 -6.00
C VAL A 28 -23.95 -4.01 -7.41
N SER A 29 -22.92 -4.38 -8.18
CA SER A 29 -23.09 -4.91 -9.54
C SER A 29 -23.34 -6.42 -9.54
N ALA A 30 -24.07 -6.89 -10.56
CA ALA A 30 -24.31 -8.32 -10.75
C ALA A 30 -22.97 -9.08 -10.85
N LYS A 31 -22.80 -10.10 -10.01
CA LYS A 31 -21.58 -10.91 -9.95
C LYS A 31 -21.26 -11.49 -11.32
N GLY A 32 -20.01 -11.28 -11.77
CA GLY A 32 -19.54 -11.75 -13.08
C GLY A 32 -19.91 -10.88 -14.28
N SER A 33 -20.70 -9.82 -14.08
CA SER A 33 -20.95 -8.83 -15.14
C SER A 33 -19.66 -8.12 -15.59
N MET A 34 -19.68 -7.51 -16.77
CA MET A 34 -18.54 -6.75 -17.28
C MET A 34 -18.13 -5.61 -16.33
N LEU A 35 -19.10 -4.94 -15.71
CA LEU A 35 -18.86 -3.88 -14.72
C LEU A 35 -18.16 -4.44 -13.48
N HIS A 36 -18.67 -5.55 -12.92
CA HIS A 36 -18.08 -6.24 -11.76
C HIS A 36 -16.61 -6.61 -12.02
N ASN A 37 -16.34 -7.25 -13.17
CA ASN A 37 -15.01 -7.72 -13.53
C ASN A 37 -14.04 -6.58 -13.82
N THR A 38 -14.48 -5.53 -14.51
CA THR A 38 -13.62 -4.39 -14.88
C THR A 38 -13.28 -3.54 -13.66
N ALA A 39 -14.28 -3.23 -12.83
CA ALA A 39 -14.06 -2.50 -11.58
C ALA A 39 -13.14 -3.27 -10.62
N GLY A 40 -13.32 -4.59 -10.47
CA GLY A 40 -12.42 -5.42 -9.66
C GLY A 40 -10.98 -5.44 -10.17
N LYS A 41 -10.76 -5.53 -11.49
CA LYS A 41 -9.41 -5.46 -12.10
C LYS A 41 -8.76 -4.09 -11.90
N LEU A 42 -9.52 -3.00 -12.04
CA LEU A 42 -9.01 -1.65 -11.82
C LEU A 42 -8.65 -1.44 -10.34
N TYR A 43 -9.54 -1.86 -9.43
CA TYR A 43 -9.33 -1.81 -7.99
C TYR A 43 -8.06 -2.54 -7.58
N TYR A 44 -7.84 -3.75 -8.11
CA TYR A 44 -6.62 -4.53 -7.89
C TYR A 44 -5.35 -3.73 -8.26
N LYS A 45 -5.29 -3.18 -9.49
CA LYS A 45 -4.12 -2.42 -9.97
C LYS A 45 -3.85 -1.18 -9.11
N MET A 46 -4.91 -0.45 -8.77
CA MET A 46 -4.80 0.75 -7.94
C MET A 46 -4.34 0.40 -6.52
N MET A 47 -4.86 -0.67 -5.91
CA MET A 47 -4.42 -1.12 -4.59
C MET A 47 -2.95 -1.52 -4.55
N LEU A 48 -2.41 -2.10 -5.62
CA LEU A 48 -0.96 -2.34 -5.72
C LEU A 48 -0.18 -1.04 -5.77
N PHE A 49 -0.62 -0.05 -6.55
CA PHE A 49 0.04 1.24 -6.61
C PHE A 49 0.00 1.98 -5.25
N ILE A 50 -1.15 1.94 -4.56
CA ILE A 50 -1.33 2.52 -3.22
C ILE A 50 -0.42 1.81 -2.22
N ALA A 51 -0.41 0.49 -2.19
CA ALA A 51 0.49 -0.27 -1.32
C ALA A 51 1.96 0.02 -1.66
N GLY A 52 2.37 -0.04 -2.92
CA GLY A 52 3.75 0.27 -3.34
C GLY A 52 4.21 1.69 -2.95
N SER A 53 3.36 2.70 -3.14
CA SER A 53 3.65 4.08 -2.68
C SER A 53 3.72 4.18 -1.16
N GLY A 54 2.88 3.45 -0.42
CA GLY A 54 2.95 3.33 1.03
C GLY A 54 4.29 2.77 1.51
N VAL A 55 4.77 1.68 0.90
CA VAL A 55 6.08 1.10 1.18
C VAL A 55 7.18 2.14 0.95
N LEU A 56 7.18 2.81 -0.21
CA LEU A 56 8.20 3.78 -0.56
C LEU A 56 8.25 4.95 0.44
N MET A 57 7.09 5.52 0.81
CA MET A 57 7.02 6.59 1.80
C MET A 57 7.54 6.14 3.18
N CYS A 58 7.18 4.93 3.62
CA CYS A 58 7.67 4.39 4.89
C CYS A 58 9.18 4.19 4.89
N LEU A 59 9.76 3.69 3.79
CA LEU A 59 11.21 3.54 3.65
C LEU A 59 11.94 4.89 3.71
N MET A 60 11.38 5.94 3.09
CA MET A 60 11.93 7.29 3.17
C MET A 60 11.95 7.82 4.62
N VAL A 61 10.86 7.63 5.37
CA VAL A 61 10.80 8.04 6.78
C VAL A 61 11.76 7.20 7.64
N LEU A 62 11.85 5.90 7.42
CA LEU A 62 12.78 5.02 8.14
C LEU A 62 14.25 5.39 7.87
N PHE A 63 14.58 5.83 6.65
CA PHE A 63 15.90 6.36 6.33
C PHE A 63 16.18 7.63 7.14
N SER A 64 15.33 8.65 7.01
CA SER A 64 15.51 9.92 7.74
C SER A 64 14.18 10.64 7.99
N PRO A 65 13.63 10.56 9.23
CA PRO A 65 12.39 11.27 9.57
C PRO A 65 12.54 12.79 9.49
N THR A 66 13.72 13.32 9.84
CA THR A 66 14.01 14.76 9.85
C THR A 66 14.06 15.36 8.45
N MET A 67 14.43 14.58 7.43
CA MET A 67 14.39 15.02 6.04
C MET A 67 12.95 15.17 5.52
N ILE A 68 12.03 14.37 6.04
CA ILE A 68 10.62 14.34 5.61
C ILE A 68 9.79 15.38 6.35
N TYR A 69 9.85 15.38 7.68
CA TYR A 69 9.03 16.22 8.54
C TYR A 69 9.71 17.54 8.94
N GLY A 70 11.00 17.69 8.64
CA GLY A 70 11.81 18.79 9.14
C GLY A 70 12.29 18.55 10.58
N GLN A 71 13.04 19.53 11.09
CA GLN A 71 13.48 19.59 12.49
C GLN A 71 13.09 20.94 13.06
N ASN A 72 12.65 20.98 14.32
CA ASN A 72 12.46 22.23 15.02
C ASN A 72 13.82 22.69 15.59
N PRO A 73 14.31 23.89 15.25
CA PRO A 73 15.60 24.38 15.73
C PRO A 73 15.66 24.57 17.25
N ASN A 74 14.52 24.65 17.94
CA ASN A 74 14.44 24.83 19.40
C ASN A 74 14.39 23.51 20.17
N TRP A 75 14.44 22.35 19.51
CA TRP A 75 14.42 21.06 20.20
C TRP A 75 15.74 20.75 20.88
N THR A 76 15.67 20.25 22.11
CA THR A 76 16.82 19.61 22.75
C THR A 76 17.15 18.28 22.04
N ALA A 77 18.37 17.78 22.22
CA ALA A 77 18.79 16.50 21.66
C ALA A 77 17.85 15.34 22.07
N ALA A 78 17.37 15.34 23.32
CA ALA A 78 16.43 14.34 23.82
C ALA A 78 15.06 14.41 23.12
N GLN A 79 14.54 15.62 22.88
CA GLN A 79 13.27 15.82 22.16
C GLN A 79 13.38 15.36 20.70
N LEU A 80 14.48 15.69 20.04
CA LEU A 80 14.75 15.26 18.67
C LEU A 80 14.86 13.72 18.57
N GLN A 81 15.58 13.09 19.49
CA GLN A 81 15.72 11.63 19.53
C GLN A 81 14.36 10.94 19.77
N LYS A 82 13.54 11.46 20.68
CA LYS A 82 12.18 10.98 20.92
C LYS A 82 11.33 11.07 19.65
N PHE A 83 11.33 12.23 18.99
CA PHE A 83 10.61 12.43 17.73
C PHE A 83 11.04 11.42 16.64
N ILE A 84 12.34 11.25 16.43
CA ILE A 84 12.88 10.29 15.44
C ILE A 84 12.42 8.87 15.77
N THR A 85 12.48 8.48 17.04
CA THR A 85 12.11 7.13 17.49
C THR A 85 10.63 6.85 17.26
N GLU A 86 9.75 7.77 17.68
CA GLU A 86 8.31 7.64 17.48
C GLU A 86 7.93 7.57 16.00
N ARG A 87 8.55 8.41 15.16
CA ARG A 87 8.29 8.40 13.72
C ARG A 87 8.76 7.11 13.04
N ARG A 88 9.89 6.55 13.46
CA ARG A 88 10.36 5.25 12.95
C ARG A 88 9.44 4.11 13.37
N LEU A 89 9.05 4.05 14.65
CA LEU A 89 8.13 3.03 15.16
C LEU A 89 6.79 3.07 14.42
N PHE A 90 6.20 4.26 14.25
CA PHE A 90 4.97 4.41 13.49
C PHE A 90 5.14 4.02 12.02
N SER A 91 6.29 4.33 11.41
CA SER A 91 6.57 3.96 10.03
C SER A 91 6.73 2.44 9.84
N PHE A 92 7.25 1.72 10.83
CA PHE A 92 7.25 0.24 10.79
C PHE A 92 5.84 -0.33 10.80
N PHE A 93 4.93 0.22 11.61
CA PHE A 93 3.53 -0.17 11.62
C PHE A 93 2.86 0.07 10.25
N LEU A 94 3.04 1.26 9.67
CA LEU A 94 2.51 1.58 8.35
C LEU A 94 3.13 0.72 7.25
N LEU A 95 4.42 0.43 7.33
CA LEU A 95 5.12 -0.46 6.39
C LEU A 95 4.52 -1.87 6.45
N GLN A 96 4.26 -2.40 7.65
CA GLN A 96 3.59 -3.69 7.82
C GLN A 96 2.21 -3.70 7.18
N LEU A 97 1.38 -2.68 7.42
CA LEU A 97 0.06 -2.57 6.79
C LEU A 97 0.16 -2.56 5.27
N SER A 98 1.11 -1.79 4.74
CA SER A 98 1.34 -1.65 3.31
C SER A 98 1.77 -2.98 2.67
N LEU A 99 2.69 -3.71 3.30
CA LEU A 99 3.12 -5.04 2.87
C LEU A 99 1.98 -6.07 2.98
N LEU A 100 1.20 -6.02 4.06
CA LEU A 100 0.04 -6.90 4.24
C LEU A 100 -0.98 -6.69 3.12
N THR A 101 -1.32 -5.43 2.79
CA THR A 101 -2.19 -5.11 1.65
C THR A 101 -1.60 -5.62 0.33
N TRP A 102 -0.31 -5.41 0.09
CA TRP A 102 0.38 -5.86 -1.11
C TRP A 102 0.33 -7.39 -1.31
N VAL A 103 0.52 -8.15 -0.23
CA VAL A 103 0.46 -9.63 -0.28
C VAL A 103 -0.98 -10.11 -0.43
N THR A 104 -1.89 -9.61 0.41
CA THR A 104 -3.29 -10.07 0.45
C THR A 104 -4.04 -9.78 -0.86
N VAL A 105 -3.88 -8.59 -1.44
CA VAL A 105 -4.56 -8.21 -2.69
C VAL A 105 -4.10 -9.08 -3.86
N ARG A 106 -2.82 -9.44 -3.92
CA ARG A 106 -2.30 -10.36 -4.96
C ARG A 106 -2.72 -11.78 -4.75
N HIS A 107 -2.70 -12.25 -3.50
CA HIS A 107 -3.20 -13.57 -3.20
C HIS A 107 -4.68 -13.71 -3.58
N ALA A 108 -5.51 -12.73 -3.20
CA ALA A 108 -6.93 -12.69 -3.57
C ALA A 108 -7.14 -12.72 -5.09
N TYR A 109 -6.40 -11.90 -5.84
CA TYR A 109 -6.48 -11.90 -7.30
C TYR A 109 -5.96 -13.20 -7.93
N GLY A 110 -4.90 -13.78 -7.37
CA GLY A 110 -4.30 -15.05 -7.78
C GLY A 110 -5.29 -16.20 -7.72
N VAL A 111 -5.99 -16.35 -6.59
CA VAL A 111 -7.04 -17.38 -6.40
C VAL A 111 -8.15 -17.24 -7.46
N LEU A 112 -8.53 -16.02 -7.83
CA LEU A 112 -9.54 -15.80 -8.87
C LEU A 112 -9.04 -16.21 -10.26
N LYS A 113 -7.75 -16.00 -10.56
CA LYS A 113 -7.14 -16.34 -11.85
C LYS A 113 -7.07 -17.84 -12.08
N VAL A 114 -6.75 -18.62 -11.05
CA VAL A 114 -6.61 -20.10 -11.13
C VAL A 114 -7.79 -20.84 -10.50
N LYS A 115 -8.96 -20.20 -10.40
CA LYS A 115 -10.15 -20.76 -9.74
C LYS A 115 -10.56 -22.15 -10.25
N ALA A 116 -10.21 -22.51 -11.48
CA ALA A 116 -10.48 -23.81 -12.08
C ALA A 116 -9.50 -24.90 -11.62
N GLU A 117 -8.27 -24.53 -11.28
CA GLU A 117 -7.18 -25.46 -10.94
C GLU A 117 -6.32 -24.90 -9.79
N LEU A 118 -6.84 -25.02 -8.56
CA LEU A 118 -6.19 -24.48 -7.36
C LEU A 118 -4.80 -25.10 -7.06
N VAL A 119 -4.46 -26.23 -7.68
CA VAL A 119 -3.12 -26.84 -7.59
C VAL A 119 -2.04 -25.87 -8.06
N GLN A 120 -2.34 -24.96 -8.99
CA GLN A 120 -1.42 -23.93 -9.46
C GLN A 120 -0.97 -22.94 -8.36
N LEU A 121 -1.68 -22.87 -7.23
CA LEU A 121 -1.29 -22.03 -6.07
C LEU A 121 -0.20 -22.66 -5.19
N ARG A 122 0.13 -23.94 -5.38
CA ARG A 122 1.06 -24.70 -4.51
C ARG A 122 2.53 -24.53 -4.89
N VAL A 123 2.89 -23.39 -5.50
CA VAL A 123 4.26 -23.06 -5.88
C VAL A 123 4.71 -21.81 -5.14
N TRP A 124 6.00 -21.74 -4.83
CA TRP A 124 6.60 -20.61 -4.11
C TRP A 124 6.36 -19.26 -4.80
N SER A 125 6.28 -19.25 -6.13
CA SER A 125 5.96 -18.04 -6.88
C SER A 125 4.57 -17.49 -6.54
N TYR A 126 3.59 -18.33 -6.20
CA TYR A 126 2.23 -17.92 -5.77
C TYR A 126 2.12 -17.64 -4.27
N GLN A 127 3.14 -17.98 -3.48
CA GLN A 127 3.15 -17.73 -2.03
C GLN A 127 4.08 -16.57 -1.64
N GLY A 128 5.00 -16.19 -2.54
CA GLY A 128 5.95 -15.12 -2.33
C GLY A 128 5.39 -13.70 -2.56
N PRO A 129 6.17 -12.66 -2.21
CA PRO A 129 5.77 -11.27 -2.37
C PRO A 129 6.07 -10.69 -3.76
N VAL A 130 6.51 -11.47 -4.76
CA VAL A 130 6.65 -11.03 -6.16
C VAL A 130 6.36 -12.24 -7.05
N TRP A 131 5.42 -12.09 -7.98
CA TRP A 131 5.02 -13.16 -8.92
C TRP A 131 5.33 -12.65 -10.33
N ALA A 132 5.83 -13.52 -11.21
CA ALA A 132 5.97 -13.24 -12.64
C ALA A 132 4.63 -13.41 -13.39
#